data_AF-A0A834YMS0-F1
#
_entry.id   AF-A0A834YMS0-F1
#
_cell.length_a   1.000
_cell.length_b   1.000
_cell.length_c   1.000
_cell.angle_alpha   90.00
_cell.angle_beta   90.00
_cell.angle_gamma   90.00
#
_symmetry.space_group_name_H-M   'P 1'
#
loop_
_entity.id
_entity.type
_entity.pdbx_description
1 polymer ?
#
loop_
_entity_poly.entity_id
_entity_poly.type
_entity_poly.pdbx_seq_one_letter_code
_entity_poly.pdbx_strand_id
1 'polypeptide(L)'
;MGAGTRKKVQRKFKIRGYTLKVEALDEILSFLSHFEDAEDEALDLLLDEIEKESLKSSILGKDSVHSVVSLLLEAEAAVEASPSTSNRSALRIIDAFLIPKFCYDPIKKVFYEHAGRLPIHGEALAKAALYRDRYQLLLQRLSRDRHFSKPAFDTEAQSGSCEISPIQSLIGQTGRKWVMGVISQLEDGHFYLEDLTAAVEVNLSNAISLTQLIPFMF
;
A
#
# COMPACT_ATOMS: atom_id res chain seq x y z
N MET A 1 29.38 6.78 28.12
CA MET A 1 28.23 7.52 28.70
C MET A 1 28.63 8.16 30.02
N GLY A 2 28.89 9.47 30.02
CA GLY A 2 29.61 10.18 31.09
C GLY A 2 28.79 10.48 32.34
N ALA A 3 29.47 10.78 33.45
CA ALA A 3 28.87 11.19 34.72
C ALA A 3 27.94 12.43 34.61
N GLY A 4 28.04 13.19 33.51
CA GLY A 4 27.14 14.31 33.19
C GLY A 4 25.71 13.87 32.86
N THR A 5 25.53 12.84 32.03
CA THR A 5 24.21 12.33 31.60
C THR A 5 23.43 11.78 32.80
N ARG A 6 24.09 11.06 33.71
CA ARG A 6 23.47 10.55 34.95
C ARG A 6 22.84 11.66 35.80
N LYS A 7 23.59 12.75 36.03
CA LYS A 7 23.11 13.90 36.83
C LYS A 7 21.97 14.64 36.14
N LYS A 8 22.01 14.71 34.81
CA LYS A 8 20.98 15.34 33.97
C LYS A 8 19.65 14.60 34.06
N VAL A 9 19.66 13.27 33.91
CA VAL A 9 18.47 12.42 34.07
C VAL A 9 17.87 12.60 35.46
N GLN A 10 18.68 12.47 36.52
CA GLN A 10 18.21 12.67 37.89
C GLN A 10 17.60 14.06 38.12
N ARG A 11 18.17 15.12 37.52
CA ARG A 11 17.65 16.48 37.64
C ARG A 11 16.29 16.63 36.94
N LYS A 12 16.14 16.17 35.69
CA LYS A 12 14.86 16.29 34.95
C LYS A 12 13.74 15.53 35.65
N PHE A 13 14.00 14.30 36.12
CA PHE A 13 13.02 13.52 36.89
C PHE A 13 12.63 14.20 38.20
N LYS A 14 13.60 14.78 38.92
CA LYS A 14 13.33 15.49 40.17
C LYS A 14 12.50 16.76 39.96
N ILE A 15 12.67 17.47 38.85
CA ILE A 15 11.85 18.65 38.49
C ILE A 15 10.38 18.24 38.28
N ARG A 16 10.13 17.06 37.71
CA ARG A 16 8.78 16.48 37.55
C ARG A 16 8.25 15.78 38.81
N GLY A 17 8.96 15.88 39.93
CA GLY A 17 8.53 15.31 41.22
C GLY A 17 8.87 13.84 41.43
N TYR A 18 9.60 13.20 40.51
CA TYR A 18 9.95 11.79 40.60
C TYR A 18 11.29 11.55 41.31
N THR A 19 11.35 10.45 42.07
CA THR A 19 12.59 9.93 42.66
C THR A 19 12.92 8.59 42.03
N LEU A 20 14.08 8.50 41.36
CA LEU A 20 14.54 7.29 40.67
C LEU A 20 15.32 6.37 41.62
N LYS A 21 14.99 5.07 41.61
CA LYS A 21 15.91 4.03 42.12
C LYS A 21 17.11 3.85 41.18
N VAL A 22 18.19 3.29 41.71
CA VAL A 22 19.44 3.08 40.93
C VAL A 22 19.17 2.23 39.69
N GLU A 23 18.40 1.15 39.82
CA GLU A 23 18.05 0.25 38.72
C GLU A 23 17.25 0.95 37.61
N ALA A 24 16.30 1.82 37.98
CA ALA A 24 15.52 2.62 37.04
C ALA A 24 16.40 3.64 36.30
N LEU A 25 17.36 4.25 37.01
CA LEU A 25 18.33 5.16 36.40
C LEU A 25 19.21 4.44 35.39
N ASP A 26 19.71 3.25 35.72
CA ASP A 26 20.59 2.48 34.82
C ASP A 26 19.83 2.02 33.56
N GLU A 27 18.55 1.68 33.70
CA GLU A 27 17.68 1.36 32.57
C GLU A 27 17.43 2.57 31.64
N ILE A 28 17.13 3.74 32.19
CA ILE A 28 16.98 4.98 31.40
C ILE A 28 18.27 5.29 30.64
N LEU A 29 19.43 5.12 31.29
CA LEU A 29 20.71 5.36 30.62
C LEU A 29 20.98 4.37 29.49
N SER A 30 20.55 3.12 29.65
CA SER A 30 20.62 2.11 28.59
C SER A 30 19.63 2.41 27.45
N PHE A 31 18.48 3.01 27.74
CA PHE A 31 17.56 3.47 26.71
C PHE A 31 18.16 4.64 25.92
N LEU A 32 18.67 5.67 26.60
CA LEU A 32 19.25 6.86 25.97
C LEU A 32 20.48 6.56 25.11
N SER A 33 21.23 5.48 25.36
CA SER A 33 22.35 5.10 24.48
C SER A 33 21.91 4.71 23.06
N HIS A 34 20.63 4.45 22.82
CA HIS A 34 20.10 4.21 21.47
C HIS A 34 19.90 5.52 20.68
N PHE A 35 19.94 6.68 21.35
CA PHE A 35 19.65 7.99 20.78
C PHE A 35 20.81 8.97 21.00
N GLU A 36 22.02 8.65 20.52
CA GLU A 36 23.23 9.46 20.79
C GLU A 36 23.09 10.94 20.38
N ASP A 37 22.38 11.23 19.30
CA ASP A 37 22.16 12.60 18.79
C ASP A 37 20.89 13.28 19.33
N ALA A 38 20.03 12.54 20.05
CA ALA A 38 18.70 13.00 20.47
C ALA A 38 18.36 12.62 21.92
N GLU A 39 19.37 12.49 22.79
CA GLU A 39 19.19 12.07 24.19
C GLU A 39 18.21 12.98 24.96
N ASP A 40 18.19 14.28 24.64
CA ASP A 40 17.32 15.24 25.32
C ASP A 40 15.85 15.06 24.94
N GLU A 41 15.56 14.93 23.65
CA GLU A 41 14.19 14.69 23.18
C GLU A 41 13.68 13.33 23.64
N ALA A 42 14.51 12.29 23.56
CA ALA A 42 14.16 10.93 24.02
C ALA A 42 13.84 10.91 25.53
N LEU A 43 14.61 11.67 26.33
CA LEU A 43 14.38 11.79 27.76
C LEU A 43 13.09 12.55 28.09
N ASP A 44 12.77 13.62 27.34
CA ASP A 44 11.52 14.36 27.53
C ASP A 44 10.29 13.53 27.12
N LEU A 45 10.39 12.79 26.01
CA LEU A 45 9.33 11.87 25.57
C LEU A 45 9.06 10.77 26.61
N LEU A 46 10.13 10.16 27.14
CA LEU A 46 10.02 9.14 28.17
C LEU A 46 9.39 9.69 29.46
N LEU A 47 9.70 10.93 29.84
CA LEU A 47 9.06 11.59 30.98
C LEU A 47 7.57 11.85 30.75
N ASP A 48 7.19 12.30 29.57
CA ASP A 48 5.79 12.58 29.23
C ASP A 48 4.95 11.29 29.19
N GLU A 49 5.51 10.16 28.74
CA GLU A 49 4.82 8.86 28.80
C GLU A 49 4.72 8.30 30.23
N ILE A 50 5.74 8.50 31.06
CA ILE A 50 5.67 8.16 32.49
C ILE A 50 4.59 8.97 33.21
N GLU A 51 4.35 10.22 32.82
CA GLU A 51 3.28 11.05 33.39
C GLU A 51 1.87 10.57 33.00
N LYS A 52 1.73 9.95 31.81
CA LYS A 52 0.47 9.35 31.34
C LYS A 52 0.14 8.04 32.07
N GLU A 53 1.14 7.27 32.47
CA GLU A 53 0.91 6.14 33.36
C GLU A 53 0.44 6.66 34.72
N SER A 54 -0.77 6.29 35.16
CA SER A 54 -1.28 6.67 36.48
C SER A 54 -0.47 5.97 37.58
N LEU A 55 0.66 6.56 37.96
CA LEU A 55 1.57 5.93 38.90
C LEU A 55 1.02 6.02 40.32
N LYS A 56 1.10 4.88 41.02
CA LYS A 56 0.68 4.77 42.42
C LYS A 56 1.63 5.50 43.39
N SER A 57 2.81 5.91 42.92
CA SER A 57 3.90 6.45 43.75
C SER A 57 4.84 7.35 42.94
N SER A 58 5.36 8.40 43.56
CA SER A 58 6.39 9.30 43.01
C SER A 58 7.80 8.68 42.99
N ILE A 59 7.97 7.47 43.54
CA ILE A 59 9.21 6.70 43.51
C ILE A 59 9.13 5.71 42.35
N LEU A 60 10.04 5.85 41.39
CA LEU A 60 10.12 5.03 40.19
C LEU A 60 11.11 3.89 40.38
N GLY A 61 10.62 2.66 40.26
CA GLY A 61 11.41 1.44 40.19
C GLY A 61 11.64 1.00 38.74
N LYS A 62 12.42 -0.07 38.59
CA LYS A 62 12.74 -0.65 37.28
C LYS A 62 11.48 -0.98 36.47
N ASP A 63 10.53 -1.70 37.06
CA ASP A 63 9.33 -2.16 36.34
C ASP A 63 8.50 -1.02 35.71
N SER A 64 8.35 0.11 36.41
CA SER A 64 7.61 1.28 35.91
C SER A 64 8.31 1.93 34.72
N VAL A 65 9.64 1.98 34.75
CA VAL A 65 10.43 2.52 33.63
C VAL A 65 10.48 1.52 32.48
N HIS A 66 10.67 0.24 32.77
CA HIS A 66 10.75 -0.84 31.78
C HIS A 66 9.47 -0.91 30.92
N SER A 67 8.29 -0.73 31.51
CA SER A 67 7.00 -0.70 30.79
C SER A 67 7.02 0.36 29.68
N VAL A 68 7.37 1.60 30.04
CA VAL A 68 7.40 2.74 29.13
C VAL A 68 8.54 2.62 28.11
N VAL A 69 9.74 2.21 28.56
CA VAL A 69 10.90 1.99 27.67
C VAL A 69 10.58 0.93 26.61
N SER A 70 9.93 -0.17 27.01
CA SER A 70 9.55 -1.23 26.08
C SER A 70 8.56 -0.72 25.04
N LEU A 71 7.55 0.05 25.47
CA LEU A 71 6.58 0.68 24.57
C LEU A 71 7.27 1.61 23.55
N LEU A 72 8.20 2.45 24.01
CA LEU A 72 8.91 3.40 23.15
C LEU A 72 9.82 2.69 22.14
N LEU A 73 10.54 1.65 22.55
CA LEU A 73 11.38 0.86 21.65
C LEU A 73 10.55 0.03 20.66
N GLU A 74 9.38 -0.48 21.06
CA GLU A 74 8.46 -1.17 20.15
C GLU A 74 7.91 -0.20 19.09
N ALA A 75 7.59 1.04 19.48
CA ALA A 75 7.13 2.07 18.55
C ALA A 75 8.23 2.49 17.56
N GLU A 76 9.47 2.65 18.03
CA GLU A 76 10.63 2.92 17.17
C GLU A 76 10.87 1.77 16.17
N ALA A 77 10.87 0.52 16.65
CA ALA A 77 11.01 -0.66 15.81
C ALA A 77 9.88 -0.79 14.76
N ALA A 78 8.68 -0.28 15.05
CA ALA A 78 7.58 -0.24 14.09
C ALA A 78 7.77 0.82 12.98
N VAL A 79 8.53 1.88 13.25
CA VAL A 79 8.85 2.95 12.27
C VAL A 79 10.04 2.56 11.38
N GLU A 80 11.05 1.88 11.95
CA GLU A 80 12.26 1.42 11.24
C GLU A 80 12.12 0.06 10.53
N ALA A 81 10.94 -0.58 10.58
CA ALA A 81 10.72 -1.87 9.96
C ALA A 81 10.73 -1.79 8.42
N SER A 82 11.92 -1.90 7.84
CA SER A 82 12.12 -2.50 6.52
C SER A 82 11.50 -3.92 6.49
N PRO A 83 11.02 -4.42 5.33
CA PRO A 83 10.06 -5.53 5.23
C PRO A 83 10.59 -6.93 5.60
N SER A 84 11.77 -7.05 6.22
CA SER A 84 12.50 -8.31 6.37
C SER A 84 12.56 -8.90 7.79
N THR A 85 11.98 -8.26 8.82
CA THR A 85 11.94 -8.87 10.17
C THR A 85 10.50 -9.12 10.62
N SER A 86 10.18 -10.41 10.67
CA SER A 86 8.87 -11.00 10.91
C SER A 86 8.43 -10.93 12.37
N ASN A 87 8.10 -9.74 12.87
CA ASN A 87 7.13 -9.60 13.98
C ASN A 87 5.76 -9.32 13.37
N ARG A 88 5.20 -10.37 12.74
CA ARG A 88 3.92 -10.29 12.06
C ARG A 88 2.82 -10.31 13.12
N SER A 89 2.35 -9.13 13.53
CA SER A 89 1.11 -9.02 14.30
C SER A 89 0.02 -9.84 13.62
N ALA A 90 -0.72 -10.64 14.40
CA ALA A 90 -1.73 -11.55 13.88
C ALA A 90 -2.84 -10.82 13.09
N LEU A 91 -3.02 -9.52 13.38
CA LEU A 91 -3.93 -8.63 12.69
C LEU A 91 -3.22 -7.30 12.40
N ARG A 92 -3.34 -6.82 11.15
CA ARG A 92 -2.89 -5.50 10.72
C ARG A 92 -4.01 -4.79 10.01
N ILE A 93 -4.28 -3.55 10.41
CA ILE A 93 -5.18 -2.63 9.72
C ILE A 93 -4.29 -1.69 8.91
N ILE A 94 -4.52 -1.63 7.60
CA ILE A 94 -3.76 -0.77 6.68
C ILE A 94 -4.68 0.37 6.26
N ASP A 95 -4.28 1.60 6.54
CA ASP A 95 -4.98 2.79 6.05
C ASP A 95 -4.88 2.85 4.52
N ALA A 96 -6.01 3.07 3.85
CA ALA A 96 -6.10 3.19 2.40
C ALA A 96 -5.18 4.29 1.81
N PHE A 97 -4.91 5.35 2.57
CA PHE A 97 -4.02 6.45 2.15
C PHE A 97 -2.53 6.15 2.36
N LEU A 98 -2.20 5.10 3.12
CA LEU A 98 -0.83 4.63 3.33
C LEU A 98 -0.45 3.49 2.37
N ILE A 99 -1.40 2.97 1.58
CA ILE A 99 -1.12 1.90 0.62
C ILE A 99 -0.20 2.45 -0.48
N PRO A 100 1.00 1.87 -0.69
CA PRO A 100 1.88 2.28 -1.77
C PRO A 100 1.20 2.01 -3.11
N LYS A 101 1.18 3.03 -3.98
CA LYS A 101 0.63 2.88 -5.32
C LYS A 101 1.68 2.25 -6.22
N PHE A 102 1.33 1.12 -6.83
CA PHE A 102 2.11 0.50 -7.88
C PHE A 102 1.52 0.80 -9.25
N CYS A 103 2.38 1.16 -10.20
CA CYS A 103 2.04 1.38 -11.59
C CYS A 103 2.59 0.21 -12.43
N TYR A 104 1.84 -0.20 -13.45
CA TYR A 104 2.26 -1.25 -14.37
C TYR A 104 2.93 -0.66 -15.61
N ASP A 105 4.13 -1.14 -15.95
CA ASP A 105 4.80 -0.83 -17.22
C ASP A 105 4.44 -1.91 -18.26
N PRO A 106 3.65 -1.60 -19.30
CA PRO A 106 3.25 -2.60 -20.30
C PRO A 106 4.39 -3.07 -21.21
N ILE A 107 5.47 -2.29 -21.32
CA ILE A 107 6.65 -2.62 -22.14
C ILE A 107 7.55 -3.57 -21.36
N LYS A 108 7.95 -3.16 -20.16
CA LYS A 108 8.83 -3.97 -19.29
C LYS A 108 8.09 -5.12 -18.61
N LYS A 109 6.76 -5.08 -18.58
CA LYS A 109 5.87 -6.03 -17.90
C LYS A 109 6.17 -6.17 -16.41
N VAL A 110 6.59 -5.08 -15.77
CA VAL A 110 6.90 -5.02 -14.33
C VAL A 110 6.03 -3.98 -13.65
N PHE A 111 5.85 -4.15 -12.34
CA PHE A 111 5.28 -3.13 -11.49
C PHE A 111 6.40 -2.29 -10.88
N TYR A 112 6.18 -0.99 -10.79
CA TYR A 112 7.07 -0.07 -10.09
C TYR A 112 6.25 0.79 -9.14
N GLU A 113 6.86 1.17 -8.03
CA GLU A 113 6.23 2.06 -7.07
C GLU A 113 6.15 3.48 -7.65
N HIS A 114 4.99 4.11 -7.53
CA HIS A 114 4.79 5.49 -7.95
C HIS A 114 5.56 6.41 -7.00
N ALA A 115 6.53 7.15 -7.55
CA ALA A 115 7.28 8.13 -6.79
C ALA A 115 6.42 9.40 -6.58
N GLY A 116 6.30 9.82 -5.33
CA GLY A 116 5.66 11.09 -4.96
C GLY A 116 4.32 10.93 -4.23
N ARG A 117 3.79 12.07 -3.77
CA ARG A 117 2.54 12.12 -3.02
C ARG A 117 1.35 12.07 -3.97
N LEU A 118 0.36 11.24 -3.65
CA LEU A 118 -0.91 11.19 -4.38
C LEU A 118 -1.85 12.28 -3.86
N PRO A 119 -2.20 13.30 -4.66
CA PRO A 119 -3.14 14.32 -4.24
C PRO A 119 -4.56 13.73 -4.18
N ILE A 120 -5.35 14.17 -3.20
CA ILE A 120 -6.77 13.82 -3.10
C ILE A 120 -7.55 14.42 -4.28
N HIS A 121 -7.16 15.62 -4.72
CA HIS A 121 -7.73 16.30 -5.87
C HIS A 121 -6.84 16.06 -7.09
N GLY A 122 -7.23 15.11 -7.94
CA GLY A 122 -6.53 14.80 -9.17
C GLY A 122 -6.83 15.79 -10.31
N GLU A 123 -5.89 15.92 -11.23
CA GLU A 123 -6.10 16.64 -12.49
C GLU A 123 -6.97 15.82 -13.47
N ALA A 124 -7.46 16.45 -14.55
CA ALA A 124 -8.21 15.75 -15.59
C ALA A 124 -7.46 14.53 -16.16
N LEU A 125 -6.14 14.63 -16.28
CA LEU A 125 -5.27 13.53 -16.72
C LEU A 125 -5.30 12.33 -15.76
N ALA A 126 -5.50 12.56 -14.46
CA ALA A 126 -5.58 11.48 -13.47
C ALA A 126 -6.80 10.58 -13.70
N LYS A 127 -7.92 11.16 -14.16
CA LYS A 127 -9.12 10.40 -14.53
C LYS A 127 -8.86 9.49 -15.74
N ALA A 128 -8.24 10.04 -16.80
CA ALA A 128 -7.90 9.25 -17.98
C ALA A 128 -6.88 8.13 -17.64
N ALA A 129 -5.88 8.44 -16.82
CA ALA A 129 -4.89 7.47 -16.35
C ALA A 129 -5.54 6.32 -15.58
N LEU A 130 -6.55 6.58 -14.73
CA LEU A 130 -7.27 5.54 -14.00
C LEU A 130 -7.88 4.48 -14.93
N TYR A 131 -8.59 4.90 -15.98
CA TYR A 131 -9.19 3.95 -16.93
C TYR A 131 -8.14 3.21 -17.75
N ARG A 132 -7.09 3.91 -18.17
CA ARG A 132 -5.97 3.29 -18.90
C ARG A 132 -5.26 2.23 -18.05
N ASP A 133 -4.94 2.55 -16.80
CA ASP A 133 -4.26 1.65 -15.88
C ASP A 133 -5.13 0.41 -15.60
N ARG A 134 -6.44 0.59 -15.39
CA ARG A 134 -7.39 -0.52 -15.22
C ARG A 134 -7.44 -1.42 -16.46
N TYR A 135 -7.53 -0.85 -17.65
CA TYR A 135 -7.49 -1.60 -18.90
C TYR A 135 -6.19 -2.40 -19.03
N GLN A 136 -5.04 -1.77 -18.81
CA GLN A 136 -3.74 -2.43 -18.95
C GLN A 136 -3.55 -3.59 -17.96
N LEU A 137 -4.01 -3.44 -16.72
CA LEU A 137 -3.97 -4.51 -15.72
C LEU A 137 -4.85 -5.71 -16.11
N LEU A 138 -6.05 -5.44 -16.60
CA LEU A 138 -6.94 -6.51 -17.05
C LEU A 138 -6.40 -7.20 -18.30
N LEU A 139 -5.84 -6.44 -19.25
CA LEU A 139 -5.20 -7.00 -20.44
C LEU A 139 -3.97 -7.84 -20.07
N GLN A 140 -3.17 -7.39 -19.10
CA GLN A 140 -2.05 -8.15 -18.57
C GLN A 140 -2.50 -9.48 -17.95
N ARG A 141 -3.62 -9.50 -17.23
CA ARG A 141 -4.18 -10.74 -16.65
C ARG A 141 -4.72 -11.67 -17.73
N LEU A 142 -5.51 -11.14 -18.66
CA LEU A 142 -6.11 -11.93 -19.75
C LEU A 142 -5.06 -12.52 -20.68
N SER A 143 -4.01 -11.77 -21.03
CA SER A 143 -2.94 -12.27 -21.90
C SER A 143 -2.13 -13.43 -21.31
N ARG A 144 -2.20 -13.64 -19.99
CA ARG A 144 -1.57 -14.77 -19.28
C ARG A 144 -2.47 -15.98 -19.17
N ASP A 145 -3.76 -15.83 -19.43
CA ASP A 145 -4.69 -16.95 -19.47
C ASP A 145 -4.49 -17.74 -20.76
N ARG A 146 -4.44 -19.07 -20.62
CA ARG A 146 -4.17 -19.99 -21.73
C ARG A 146 -5.22 -19.88 -22.83
N HIS A 147 -6.47 -19.58 -22.51
CA HIS A 147 -7.56 -19.48 -23.48
C HIS A 147 -7.41 -18.28 -24.42
N PHE A 148 -6.73 -17.22 -23.97
CA PHE A 148 -6.51 -15.97 -24.72
C PHE A 148 -5.06 -15.81 -25.21
N SER A 149 -4.17 -16.74 -24.85
CA SER A 149 -2.76 -16.72 -25.25
C SER A 149 -2.54 -17.25 -26.67
N LYS A 150 -1.56 -16.68 -27.39
CA LYS A 150 -1.11 -17.20 -28.69
C LYS A 150 -0.45 -18.57 -28.50
N PRO A 151 -0.83 -19.61 -29.27
CA PRO A 151 -0.08 -20.86 -29.29
C PRO A 151 1.38 -20.58 -29.72
N ALA A 152 2.35 -21.15 -29.01
CA ALA A 152 3.77 -20.97 -29.30
C ALA A 152 4.24 -21.74 -30.55
N PHE A 153 3.44 -22.68 -31.05
CA PHE A 153 3.73 -23.51 -32.21
C PHE A 153 2.54 -23.53 -33.17
N ASP A 154 2.84 -23.49 -34.47
CA ASP A 154 1.90 -23.55 -35.59
C ASP A 154 1.44 -25.00 -35.86
N THR A 155 1.06 -25.71 -34.80
CA THR A 155 0.42 -27.02 -34.91
C THR A 155 -1.07 -26.79 -35.05
N GLU A 156 -1.58 -26.87 -36.28
CA GLU A 156 -2.98 -26.99 -36.73
C GLU A 156 -4.08 -26.90 -35.65
N ALA A 157 -4.13 -25.81 -34.89
CA ALA A 157 -5.14 -25.60 -33.87
C ALA A 157 -6.38 -25.00 -34.55
N GLN A 158 -7.10 -25.80 -35.33
CA GLN A 158 -8.42 -25.48 -35.86
C GLN A 158 -9.50 -25.34 -34.77
N SER A 159 -9.14 -25.24 -33.48
CA SER A 159 -10.11 -25.11 -32.39
C SER A 159 -9.53 -24.36 -31.18
N GLY A 160 -9.83 -23.07 -31.07
CA GLY A 160 -10.12 -22.48 -29.75
C GLY A 160 -9.17 -21.43 -29.16
N SER A 161 -8.17 -20.89 -29.86
CA SER A 161 -7.43 -19.73 -29.31
C SER A 161 -8.26 -18.45 -29.45
N CYS A 162 -8.63 -17.86 -28.33
CA CYS A 162 -9.40 -16.62 -28.28
C CYS A 162 -8.46 -15.41 -28.31
N GLU A 163 -7.71 -15.24 -29.40
CA GLU A 163 -6.74 -14.14 -29.49
C GLU A 163 -7.43 -12.78 -29.43
N ILE A 164 -7.09 -12.00 -28.40
CA ILE A 164 -7.60 -10.64 -28.21
C ILE A 164 -6.99 -9.72 -29.27
N SER A 165 -7.84 -9.11 -30.08
CA SER A 165 -7.49 -8.15 -31.14
C SER A 165 -7.82 -6.72 -30.70
N PRO A 166 -6.96 -5.72 -30.98
CA PRO A 166 -7.30 -4.31 -30.78
C PRO A 166 -8.48 -3.89 -31.66
N ILE A 167 -9.32 -2.99 -31.18
CA ILE A 167 -10.54 -2.55 -31.90
C ILE A 167 -10.18 -1.92 -33.24
N GLN A 168 -9.13 -1.10 -33.30
CA GLN A 168 -8.68 -0.49 -34.55
C GLN A 168 -8.28 -1.51 -35.63
N SER A 169 -7.87 -2.73 -35.23
CA SER A 169 -7.50 -3.79 -36.19
C SER A 169 -8.70 -4.45 -36.89
N LEU A 170 -9.92 -4.18 -36.40
CA LEU A 170 -11.15 -4.75 -36.94
C LEU A 170 -11.60 -4.05 -38.24
N ILE A 171 -11.08 -2.85 -38.52
CA ILE A 171 -11.47 -2.05 -39.68
C ILE A 171 -11.17 -2.84 -40.96
N GLY A 172 -12.21 -3.09 -41.75
CA GLY A 172 -12.11 -3.84 -43.01
C GLY A 172 -11.96 -5.36 -42.84
N GLN A 173 -12.02 -5.89 -41.61
CA GLN A 173 -12.03 -7.33 -41.35
C GLN A 173 -13.46 -7.85 -41.18
N THR A 174 -13.69 -9.08 -41.63
CA THR A 174 -14.97 -9.79 -41.46
C THR A 174 -14.77 -11.10 -40.70
N GLY A 175 -15.77 -11.52 -39.93
CA GLY A 175 -15.76 -12.79 -39.18
C GLY A 175 -15.76 -12.60 -37.66
N ARG A 176 -15.60 -13.71 -36.93
CA ARG A 176 -15.58 -13.70 -35.46
C ARG A 176 -14.22 -13.25 -34.95
N LYS A 177 -14.22 -12.30 -34.01
CA LYS A 177 -13.03 -11.75 -33.35
C LYS A 177 -13.27 -11.67 -31.86
N TRP A 178 -12.21 -11.82 -31.09
CA TRP A 178 -12.22 -11.63 -29.65
C TRP A 178 -11.62 -10.29 -29.31
N VAL A 179 -12.33 -9.51 -28.52
CA VAL A 179 -11.97 -8.12 -28.20
C VAL A 179 -12.13 -7.94 -26.70
N MET A 180 -11.20 -7.19 -26.12
CA MET A 180 -11.28 -6.72 -24.75
C MET A 180 -11.49 -5.21 -24.79
N GLY A 181 -12.44 -4.71 -24.01
CA GLY A 181 -12.70 -3.28 -23.91
C GLY A 181 -13.54 -2.94 -22.68
N VAL A 182 -13.76 -1.65 -22.50
CA VAL A 182 -14.70 -1.09 -21.53
C VAL A 182 -16.02 -0.85 -22.26
N ILE A 183 -17.12 -1.30 -21.66
CA ILE A 183 -18.45 -1.01 -22.19
C ILE A 183 -18.88 0.35 -21.65
N SER A 184 -19.21 1.27 -22.55
CA SER A 184 -19.75 2.59 -22.23
C SER A 184 -21.12 2.76 -22.88
N GLN A 185 -21.94 3.62 -22.28
CA GLN A 185 -23.22 4.04 -22.84
C GLN A 185 -23.19 5.56 -22.93
N LEU A 186 -22.93 6.06 -24.14
CA LEU A 186 -22.86 7.50 -24.39
C LEU A 186 -24.25 8.10 -24.65
N GLU A 187 -25.11 7.34 -25.33
CA GLU A 187 -26.48 7.70 -25.65
C GLU A 187 -27.44 6.59 -25.20
N ASP A 188 -28.70 6.93 -24.92
CA ASP A 188 -29.70 5.96 -24.48
C ASP A 188 -29.94 4.90 -25.57
N GLY A 189 -29.74 3.63 -25.21
CA GLY A 189 -29.91 2.50 -26.12
C GLY A 189 -28.71 2.17 -27.01
N HIS A 190 -27.66 3.00 -27.02
CA HIS A 190 -26.43 2.78 -27.79
C HIS A 190 -25.25 2.44 -26.88
N PHE A 191 -24.77 1.20 -26.98
CA PHE A 191 -23.60 0.74 -26.24
C PHE A 191 -22.38 0.78 -27.13
N TYR A 192 -21.25 1.17 -26.54
CA TYR A 192 -19.96 1.18 -27.19
C TYR A 192 -19.00 0.28 -26.41
N LEU A 193 -18.08 -0.34 -27.14
CA LEU A 193 -16.93 -1.03 -26.60
C LEU A 193 -15.69 -0.20 -26.93
N GLU A 194 -14.92 0.16 -25.92
CA GLU A 194 -13.75 1.05 -26.04
C GLU A 194 -12.47 0.35 -25.59
N ASP A 195 -11.38 0.53 -26.32
CA ASP A 195 -10.03 0.13 -25.91
C ASP A 195 -9.06 1.33 -26.03
N LEU A 196 -7.75 1.08 -25.92
CA LEU A 196 -6.75 2.15 -26.04
C LEU A 196 -6.59 2.71 -27.45
N THR A 197 -7.24 2.11 -28.45
CA THR A 197 -7.06 2.39 -29.87
C THR A 197 -8.29 3.03 -30.51
N ALA A 198 -9.49 2.51 -30.20
CA ALA A 198 -10.73 2.95 -30.82
C ALA A 198 -11.96 2.58 -29.97
N ALA A 199 -13.10 3.11 -30.39
CA ALA A 199 -14.43 2.77 -29.90
C ALA A 199 -15.25 2.17 -31.04
N VAL A 200 -16.08 1.16 -30.74
CA VAL A 200 -17.02 0.57 -31.71
C VAL A 200 -18.38 0.37 -31.04
N GLU A 201 -19.45 0.71 -31.77
CA GLU A 201 -20.80 0.46 -31.30
C GLU A 201 -21.09 -1.05 -31.28
N VAL A 202 -21.73 -1.53 -30.20
CA VAL A 202 -22.01 -2.95 -29.98
C VAL A 202 -23.50 -3.18 -29.70
N ASN A 203 -24.07 -4.18 -30.36
CA ASN A 203 -25.43 -4.62 -30.10
C ASN A 203 -25.41 -5.80 -29.12
N LEU A 204 -25.91 -5.58 -27.90
CA LEU A 204 -25.92 -6.57 -26.82
C LEU A 204 -27.25 -7.33 -26.70
N SER A 205 -28.20 -7.16 -27.62
CA SER A 205 -29.56 -7.72 -27.51
C SER A 205 -29.59 -9.25 -27.43
N ASN A 206 -28.62 -9.91 -28.06
CA ASN A 206 -28.48 -11.37 -28.08
C ASN A 206 -27.32 -11.88 -27.21
N ALA A 207 -26.80 -11.03 -26.31
CA ALA A 207 -25.66 -11.41 -25.47
C ALA A 207 -26.08 -12.41 -24.39
N ILE A 208 -25.37 -13.52 -24.29
CA ILE A 208 -25.48 -14.45 -23.17
C ILE A 208 -24.50 -14.00 -22.10
N SER A 209 -25.00 -13.44 -20.99
CA SER A 209 -24.16 -13.13 -19.84
C SER A 209 -23.89 -14.41 -19.05
N LEU A 210 -22.62 -14.76 -18.89
CA LEU A 210 -22.22 -15.78 -17.92
C LEU A 210 -22.44 -15.18 -16.53
N THR A 211 -23.46 -15.66 -15.84
CA THR A 211 -23.91 -15.19 -14.52
C THR A 211 -22.79 -15.26 -13.49
N GLN A 212 -22.09 -14.15 -13.30
CA GLN A 212 -21.81 -13.52 -12.02
C GLN A 212 -21.55 -12.03 -12.30
N LEU A 213 -22.56 -11.20 -12.01
CA LEU A 213 -22.42 -9.76 -11.77
C LEU A 213 -21.76 -8.96 -12.91
N ILE A 214 -22.57 -8.40 -13.81
CA ILE A 214 -22.27 -7.10 -14.45
C ILE A 214 -22.92 -6.01 -13.58
N PRO A 215 -22.36 -5.61 -12.41
CA PRO A 215 -22.59 -4.26 -11.96
C PRO A 215 -21.72 -3.40 -12.88
N PHE A 216 -22.32 -2.40 -13.49
CA PHE A 216 -21.63 -1.30 -14.14
C PHE A 216 -20.29 -1.02 -13.46
N MET A 217 -19.19 -1.41 -14.14
CA MET A 217 -17.84 -1.14 -13.65
C MET A 217 -17.51 0.29 -14.11
N PHE A 218 -17.94 1.27 -13.30
CA PHE A 218 -17.53 2.66 -13.45
C PHE A 218 -16.02 2.84 -13.20
#